data_AF-A0A944XMN8-F1
#
_entry.id   AF-A0A944XMN8-F1
#
_cell.length_a   1.000
_cell.length_b   1.000
_cell.length_c   1.000
_cell.angle_alpha   90.00
_cell.angle_beta   90.00
_cell.angle_gamma   90.00
#
_symmetry.space_group_name_H-M   'P 1'
#
loop_
_entity.id
_entity.type
_entity.pdbx_description
1 polymer ?
#
loop_
_entity_poly.entity_id
_entity_poly.type
_entity_poly.pdbx_seq_one_letter_code
_entity_poly.pdbx_strand_id
1 'polypeptide(L)'
;MTDTDIQQLKSLGLAVINTELEAIAALRDRIDDTFAKACQLLLNCQGRVIVIGMGKSGHIGNKIAATLASTGTPAFFVHAGEASHGDLGMITKQDVVLALSNSGETAELLTLLPIIKRLAT
;
A
#
# COMPACT_ATOMS: atom_id res chain seq x y z
N MET A 1 18.39 34.02 9.57
CA MET A 1 19.00 32.68 9.77
C MET A 1 20.48 32.88 9.95
N THR A 2 21.00 32.46 11.09
CA THR A 2 22.43 32.41 11.37
C THR A 2 23.07 31.23 10.63
N ASP A 3 24.40 31.22 10.47
CA ASP A 3 25.11 30.06 9.92
C ASP A 3 24.85 28.78 10.75
N THR A 4 24.67 28.93 12.06
CA THR A 4 24.27 27.86 12.97
C THR A 4 22.90 27.27 12.62
N ASP A 5 21.91 28.12 12.29
CA ASP A 5 20.57 27.66 11.88
C ASP A 5 20.64 26.83 10.58
N ILE A 6 21.48 27.25 9.63
CA ILE A 6 21.66 26.54 8.35
C ILE A 6 22.31 25.17 8.59
N GLN A 7 23.33 25.09 9.45
CA GLN A 7 23.96 23.80 9.78
C GLN A 7 22.99 22.87 10.52
N GLN A 8 22.15 23.41 11.39
CA GLN A 8 21.13 22.63 12.08
C GLN A 8 20.08 22.06 11.10
N LEU A 9 19.59 22.86 10.15
CA LEU A 9 18.65 22.38 9.12
C LEU A 9 19.27 21.29 8.24
N LYS A 10 20.54 21.43 7.85
CA LYS A 10 21.27 20.39 7.11
C LYS A 10 21.38 19.09 7.91
N SER A 11 21.74 19.20 9.19
CA SER A 11 21.83 18.05 10.10
C SER A 11 20.49 17.33 10.25
N LEU A 12 19.39 18.07 10.42
CA LEU A 12 18.03 17.51 10.50
C LEU A 12 17.63 16.81 9.20
N GLY A 13 17.91 17.41 8.04
CA GLY A 13 17.64 16.79 6.74
C GLY A 13 18.40 15.47 6.56
N LEU A 14 19.68 15.43 6.93
CA LEU A 14 20.48 14.21 6.90
C LEU A 14 19.95 13.15 7.89
N ALA A 15 19.50 13.55 9.07
CA ALA A 15 18.93 12.64 10.05
C ALA A 15 17.67 11.93 9.53
N VAL A 16 16.79 12.64 8.81
CA VAL A 16 15.61 12.04 8.16
C VAL A 16 16.03 11.01 7.12
N ILE A 17 16.97 11.35 6.23
CA ILE A 17 17.48 10.43 5.20
C ILE A 17 18.07 9.17 5.84
N ASN A 18 18.89 9.32 6.88
CA ASN A 18 19.49 8.19 7.57
C ASN A 18 18.43 7.28 8.22
N THR A 19 17.39 7.86 8.82
CA THR A 19 16.27 7.10 9.39
C THR A 19 15.53 6.29 8.32
N GLU A 20 15.31 6.87 7.13
CA GLU A 20 14.68 6.16 6.03
C GLU A 20 15.59 5.05 5.45
N LEU A 21 16.90 5.28 5.37
CA LEU A 21 17.86 4.26 4.95
C LEU A 21 17.86 3.05 5.89
N GLU A 22 17.81 3.27 7.20
CA GLU A 22 17.69 2.19 8.19
C GLU A 22 16.39 1.41 8.01
N ALA A 23 15.27 2.10 7.81
CA ALA A 23 13.98 1.46 7.55
C ALA A 23 14.00 0.62 6.26
N ILE A 24 14.65 1.11 5.20
CA ILE A 24 14.81 0.37 3.93
C ILE A 24 15.73 -0.84 4.13
N ALA A 25 16.83 -0.70 4.88
CA ALA A 25 17.75 -1.80 5.15
C ALA A 25 17.04 -2.95 5.88
N ALA A 26 16.17 -2.64 6.84
CA ALA A 26 15.37 -3.62 7.57
C ALA A 26 14.35 -4.37 6.68
N LEU A 27 14.05 -3.90 5.47
CA LEU A 27 13.15 -4.63 4.56
C LEU A 27 13.77 -5.92 4.02
N ARG A 28 15.10 -6.06 4.05
CA ARG A 28 15.79 -7.28 3.57
C ARG A 28 15.26 -8.53 4.27
N ASP A 29 15.05 -8.43 5.58
CA ASP A 29 14.58 -9.55 6.40
C ASP A 29 13.09 -9.84 6.19
N ARG A 30 12.36 -8.97 5.48
CA ARG A 30 10.93 -9.14 5.15
C ARG A 30 10.71 -9.77 3.77
N ILE A 31 11.79 -10.02 3.01
CA ILE A 31 11.71 -10.77 1.76
C ILE A 31 11.81 -12.26 2.11
N ASP A 32 10.71 -12.79 2.65
CA ASP A 32 10.56 -14.16 3.13
C ASP A 32 9.52 -14.95 2.31
N ASP A 33 9.10 -16.11 2.81
CA ASP A 33 8.07 -16.94 2.16
C ASP A 33 6.71 -16.24 2.07
N THR A 34 6.40 -15.31 2.98
CA THR A 34 5.16 -14.52 2.95
C THR A 34 5.18 -13.56 1.76
N PHE A 35 6.33 -12.92 1.53
CA PHE A 35 6.54 -12.08 0.34
C PHE A 35 6.39 -12.91 -0.95
N ALA A 36 7.06 -14.07 -1.04
CA ALA A 36 6.95 -14.95 -2.20
C ALA A 36 5.50 -15.40 -2.46
N LYS A 37 4.77 -15.74 -1.40
CA LYS A 37 3.34 -16.09 -1.48
C LYS A 37 2.49 -14.94 -1.98
N ALA A 38 2.74 -13.71 -1.51
CA ALA A 38 2.04 -12.53 -1.99
C ALA A 38 2.29 -12.30 -3.49
N CYS A 39 3.54 -12.42 -3.95
CA CYS A 39 3.87 -12.36 -5.38
C CYS A 39 3.12 -13.41 -6.20
N GLN A 40 3.06 -14.67 -5.71
CA GLN A 40 2.36 -15.74 -6.40
C GLN A 40 0.85 -15.47 -6.51
N LEU A 41 0.23 -14.88 -5.48
CA LEU A 41 -1.18 -14.48 -5.53
C LEU A 41 -1.42 -13.42 -6.61
N LEU A 42 -0.55 -12.41 -6.70
CA LEU A 42 -0.66 -11.36 -7.72
C LEU A 42 -0.42 -11.91 -9.14
N LEU A 43 0.56 -12.80 -9.31
CA LEU A 43 0.83 -13.44 -10.61
C LEU A 43 -0.31 -14.33 -11.10
N ASN A 44 -1.04 -14.96 -10.18
CA ASN A 44 -2.19 -15.82 -10.49
C ASN A 44 -3.52 -15.04 -10.56
N CYS A 45 -3.49 -13.72 -10.42
CA CYS A 45 -4.69 -12.89 -10.48
C CYS A 45 -5.29 -12.96 -11.90
N GLN A 46 -6.56 -13.37 -12.00
CA GLN A 46 -7.27 -13.48 -13.28
C GLN A 46 -8.06 -12.21 -13.62
N GLY A 47 -8.37 -11.39 -12.62
CA GLY A 47 -8.94 -10.05 -12.77
C GLY A 47 -7.86 -8.98 -12.69
N ARG A 48 -7.97 -8.13 -11.67
CA ARG A 48 -7.10 -6.98 -11.44
C ARG A 48 -6.63 -6.95 -9.98
N VAL A 49 -5.50 -6.30 -9.75
CA VAL A 49 -5.03 -5.98 -8.40
C VAL A 49 -5.69 -4.69 -7.93
N ILE A 50 -6.53 -4.80 -6.90
CA ILE A 50 -7.21 -3.67 -6.27
C ILE A 50 -6.37 -3.21 -5.08
N VAL A 51 -5.73 -2.05 -5.20
CA VAL A 51 -4.96 -1.49 -4.08
C VAL A 51 -5.86 -0.56 -3.28
N ILE A 52 -5.99 -0.80 -1.97
CA ILE A 52 -6.87 -0.03 -1.09
C ILE A 52 -6.06 0.55 0.06
N GLY A 53 -6.28 1.82 0.40
CA GLY A 53 -5.63 2.46 1.53
C GLY A 53 -6.27 3.79 1.91
N MET A 54 -5.80 4.35 3.03
CA MET A 54 -6.24 5.65 3.56
C MET A 54 -5.05 6.60 3.75
N GLY A 55 -5.29 7.89 3.59
CA GLY A 55 -4.31 8.95 3.86
C GLY A 55 -2.97 8.72 3.16
N LYS A 56 -1.86 8.80 3.91
CA LYS A 56 -0.50 8.57 3.38
C LYS A 56 -0.34 7.19 2.74
N SER A 57 -0.88 6.14 3.35
CA SER A 57 -0.87 4.79 2.78
C SER A 57 -1.68 4.74 1.48
N GLY A 58 -2.75 5.52 1.36
CA GLY A 58 -3.51 5.68 0.12
C GLY A 58 -2.69 6.31 -1.00
N HIS A 59 -1.93 7.38 -0.72
CA HIS A 59 -1.05 7.99 -1.72
C HIS A 59 0.01 7.01 -2.24
N ILE A 60 0.66 6.25 -1.34
CA ILE A 60 1.62 5.22 -1.72
C ILE A 60 0.92 4.09 -2.50
N GLY A 61 -0.28 3.67 -2.06
CA GLY A 61 -1.09 2.67 -2.76
C GLY A 61 -1.44 3.05 -4.19
N ASN A 62 -1.77 4.32 -4.43
CA ASN A 62 -2.01 4.83 -5.78
C ASN A 62 -0.75 4.72 -6.66
N LYS A 63 0.42 5.06 -6.12
CA LYS A 63 1.69 4.88 -6.83
C LYS A 63 1.96 3.39 -7.13
N ILE A 64 1.72 2.50 -6.17
CA ILE A 64 1.87 1.05 -6.34
C ILE A 64 0.98 0.56 -7.48
N ALA A 65 -0.31 0.91 -7.47
CA ALA A 65 -1.25 0.52 -8.52
C ALA A 65 -0.79 1.00 -9.90
N ALA A 66 -0.39 2.27 -10.03
CA ALA A 66 0.14 2.81 -11.28
C ALA A 66 1.41 2.07 -11.75
N THR A 67 2.29 1.68 -10.83
CA THR A 67 3.51 0.93 -11.14
C THR A 67 3.19 -0.47 -11.65
N LEU A 68 2.29 -1.19 -10.97
CA LEU A 68 1.83 -2.51 -11.38
C LEU A 68 1.22 -2.46 -12.78
N ALA A 69 0.31 -1.51 -13.02
CA ALA A 69 -0.34 -1.32 -14.32
C ALA A 69 0.69 -1.06 -15.43
N SER A 70 1.69 -0.19 -15.19
CA SER A 70 2.75 0.10 -16.17
C SER A 70 3.71 -1.06 -16.43
N THR A 71 3.77 -2.05 -15.53
CA THR A 71 4.66 -3.22 -15.63
C THR A 71 3.93 -4.49 -16.05
N GLY A 72 2.70 -4.36 -16.54
CA GLY A 72 1.93 -5.46 -17.14
C GLY A 72 1.02 -6.22 -16.17
N THR A 73 0.88 -5.76 -14.91
CA THR A 73 -0.08 -6.30 -13.95
C THR A 73 -1.29 -5.34 -13.86
N PRO A 74 -2.47 -5.69 -14.41
CA PRO A 74 -3.64 -4.81 -14.35
C PRO A 74 -3.98 -4.44 -12.90
N ALA A 75 -3.92 -3.14 -12.58
CA ALA A 75 -4.12 -2.67 -11.22
C ALA A 75 -4.73 -1.26 -11.19
N PHE A 76 -5.53 -0.97 -10.16
CA PHE A 76 -6.00 0.38 -9.86
C PHE A 76 -6.19 0.58 -8.36
N PHE A 77 -6.24 1.84 -7.95
CA PHE A 77 -6.39 2.25 -6.57
C PHE A 77 -7.84 2.59 -6.24
N VAL A 78 -8.28 2.22 -5.04
CA VAL A 78 -9.57 2.61 -4.45
C VAL A 78 -9.30 3.23 -3.08
N HIS A 79 -9.83 4.42 -2.83
CA HIS A 79 -9.75 5.03 -1.52
C HIS A 79 -10.70 4.32 -0.55
N ALA A 80 -10.24 3.89 0.64
CA ALA A 80 -11.07 3.04 1.50
C ALA A 80 -12.38 3.74 1.93
N GLY A 81 -12.33 5.06 2.15
CA GLY A 81 -13.53 5.85 2.46
C GLY A 81 -14.56 5.92 1.32
N GLU A 82 -14.11 5.87 0.06
CA GLU A 82 -15.01 5.87 -1.12
C GLU A 82 -15.59 4.46 -1.36
N ALA A 83 -14.77 3.42 -1.13
CA ALA A 83 -15.20 2.02 -1.20
C ALA A 83 -16.42 1.72 -0.32
N SER A 84 -16.46 2.28 0.90
CA SER A 84 -17.59 2.12 1.82
C SER A 84 -18.90 2.74 1.32
N HIS A 85 -18.86 3.64 0.34
CA HIS A 85 -20.01 4.38 -0.18
C HIS A 85 -20.48 3.94 -1.57
N GLY A 86 -19.90 2.89 -2.16
CA GLY A 86 -20.42 2.29 -3.40
C GLY A 86 -19.39 1.60 -4.29
N ASP A 87 -18.11 1.96 -4.20
CA ASP A 87 -17.10 1.46 -5.15
C ASP A 87 -16.71 -0.01 -4.95
N LEU A 88 -17.16 -0.64 -3.86
CA LEU A 88 -17.02 -2.08 -3.63
C LEU A 88 -17.64 -2.93 -4.75
N GLY A 89 -18.64 -2.42 -5.47
CA GLY A 89 -19.23 -3.12 -6.63
C GLY A 89 -18.23 -3.32 -7.79
N MET A 90 -17.10 -2.61 -7.78
CA MET A 90 -16.04 -2.78 -8.77
C MET A 90 -15.12 -3.97 -8.48
N ILE A 91 -15.18 -4.56 -7.27
CA ILE A 91 -14.37 -5.71 -6.86
C ILE A 91 -15.14 -7.00 -7.20
N THR A 92 -14.46 -7.89 -7.92
CA THR A 92 -14.99 -9.19 -8.33
C THR A 92 -14.22 -10.34 -7.68
N LYS A 93 -14.80 -11.53 -7.71
CA LYS A 93 -14.16 -12.78 -7.25
C LYS A 93 -12.89 -13.18 -8.01
N GLN A 94 -12.57 -12.53 -9.13
CA GLN A 94 -11.35 -12.77 -9.90
C GLN A 94 -10.22 -11.79 -9.53
N ASP A 95 -10.55 -10.72 -8.80
CA ASP A 95 -9.61 -9.69 -8.39
C ASP A 95 -8.82 -10.12 -7.14
N VAL A 96 -7.63 -9.54 -6.96
CA VAL A 96 -6.84 -9.67 -5.72
C VAL A 96 -6.79 -8.31 -5.03
N VAL A 97 -7.12 -8.28 -3.73
CA VAL A 97 -7.10 -7.04 -2.94
C VAL A 97 -5.78 -6.92 -2.17
N LEU A 98 -5.08 -5.79 -2.38
CA LEU A 98 -3.92 -5.37 -1.62
C LEU A 98 -4.29 -4.19 -0.71
N ALA A 99 -4.58 -4.48 0.55
CA ALA A 99 -4.93 -3.45 1.54
C ALA A 99 -3.68 -2.91 2.27
N LEU A 100 -3.55 -1.58 2.34
CA LEU A 100 -2.41 -0.90 2.95
C LEU A 100 -2.83 -0.14 4.22
N SER A 101 -2.34 -0.61 5.37
CA SER A 101 -2.47 0.06 6.66
C SER A 101 -1.16 -0.04 7.43
N ASN A 102 -0.61 1.09 7.87
CA ASN A 102 0.59 1.06 8.71
C ASN A 102 0.27 0.66 10.15
N SER A 103 -0.89 1.04 10.68
CA SER A 103 -1.31 0.65 12.03
C SER A 103 -1.90 -0.75 12.09
N GLY A 104 -2.41 -1.28 10.96
CA GLY A 104 -3.21 -2.51 10.93
C GLY A 104 -4.63 -2.33 11.46
N GLU A 105 -4.97 -1.15 11.99
CA GLU A 105 -6.20 -0.86 12.72
C GLU A 105 -7.05 0.23 12.03
N THR A 106 -6.79 0.52 10.76
CA THR A 106 -7.55 1.52 10.00
C THR A 106 -9.02 1.12 9.90
N ALA A 107 -9.90 1.87 10.57
CA ALA A 107 -11.31 1.54 10.73
C ALA A 107 -12.01 1.29 9.38
N GLU A 108 -11.75 2.15 8.40
CA GLU A 108 -12.32 2.05 7.04
C GLU A 108 -11.88 0.75 6.35
N LEU A 109 -10.66 0.28 6.55
CA LEU A 109 -10.24 -1.00 5.99
C LEU A 109 -10.89 -2.17 6.74
N LEU A 110 -10.95 -2.10 8.07
CA LEU A 110 -11.56 -3.14 8.90
C LEU A 110 -13.06 -3.33 8.59
N THR A 111 -13.78 -2.27 8.25
CA THR A 111 -15.19 -2.37 7.85
C THR A 111 -15.37 -3.02 6.47
N LEU A 112 -14.39 -2.87 5.56
CA LEU A 112 -14.44 -3.47 4.22
C LEU A 112 -14.10 -4.97 4.22
N LEU A 113 -13.23 -5.43 5.13
CA LEU A 113 -12.74 -6.82 5.15
C LEU A 113 -13.86 -7.89 5.15
N PRO A 114 -14.92 -7.81 5.98
CA PRO A 114 -16.00 -8.79 5.96
C PRO A 114 -16.79 -8.81 4.64
N ILE A 115 -16.89 -7.65 3.96
CA ILE A 115 -17.59 -7.53 2.69
C ILE A 115 -16.75 -8.18 1.58
N ILE A 116 -15.45 -7.86 1.53
CA ILE A 116 -14.50 -8.46 0.59
C ILE A 116 -14.45 -9.98 0.76
N LYS A 117 -14.42 -10.47 2.01
CA LYS A 117 -14.43 -11.91 2.30
C LYS A 117 -15.67 -12.61 1.74
N ARG A 118 -16.84 -11.96 1.79
CA ARG A 118 -18.10 -12.52 1.28
C ARG A 118 -18.12 -12.60 -0.25
N LEU A 119 -17.50 -11.65 -0.94
CA LEU A 119 -17.37 -11.65 -2.40
C LEU A 119 -16.43 -12.75 -2.91
N ALA A 120 -15.51 -13.22 -2.06
CA ALA A 120 -14.56 -14.28 -2.38
C ALA A 120 -15.11 -15.71 -2.19
N THR A 121 -16.31 -15.85 -1.59
CA THR A 121 -17.07 -17.11 -1.45
C THR A 121 -18.18 -17.19 -2.48
#